data_AF-A0A257YCZ1-F1
#
_entry.id   AF-A0A257YCZ1-F1
#
_cell.length_a   1.000
_cell.length_b   1.000
_cell.length_c   1.000
_cell.angle_alpha   90.00
_cell.angle_beta   90.00
_cell.angle_gamma   90.00
#
_symmetry.space_group_name_H-M   'P 1'
#
loop_
_entity.id
_entity.type
_entity.pdbx_description
1 polymer ?
#
loop_
_entity_poly.entity_id
_entity_poly.type
_entity_poly.pdbx_seq_one_letter_code
_entity_poly.pdbx_strand_id
1 'polypeptide(L)'
;LTLTMPTPANSRALSRQIETLFYEEEKPALLARRGSKKYGIGFNIFYAMLFVAVFGLVGWGLVTIGFTWLHLSIFFVFFSTASFLGFRLSRTIRELEAVDSEQSGVSLMRDFLYMPFVVVGRWMSDKYSRINIVAVVLDMIIELPLKTVLRLVRQWAAFISTKKDEL
;
A
#
# COMPACT_ATOMS: atom_id res chain seq x y z
N LEU A 1 19.51 -6.32 19.82
CA LEU A 1 19.98 -5.25 18.92
C LEU A 1 21.02 -5.85 17.99
N THR A 2 20.63 -6.31 16.80
CA THR A 2 21.56 -6.80 15.77
C THR A 2 21.73 -5.69 14.74
N LEU A 3 22.64 -4.75 15.01
CA LEU A 3 23.05 -3.77 14.02
C LEU A 3 24.12 -4.44 13.14
N THR A 4 23.74 -4.80 11.92
CA THR A 4 24.68 -5.23 10.89
C THR A 4 25.41 -4.01 10.33
N MET A 5 26.72 -4.14 10.07
CA MET A 5 27.50 -3.03 9.51
C MET A 5 27.00 -2.70 8.09
N PRO A 6 26.76 -1.40 7.77
CA PRO A 6 26.47 -0.97 6.41
C PRO A 6 27.59 -1.34 5.45
N THR A 7 27.25 -1.59 4.18
CA THR A 7 28.20 -1.89 3.10
C THR A 7 29.30 -0.79 3.03
N PRO A 8 30.56 -1.11 2.68
CA PRO A 8 31.66 -0.13 2.67
C PRO A 8 31.41 1.11 1.80
N ALA A 9 30.66 0.96 0.71
CA ALA A 9 30.24 2.06 -0.15
C ALA A 9 29.25 3.01 0.58
N ASN A 10 28.32 2.44 1.34
CA ASN A 10 27.32 3.15 2.12
C ASN A 10 27.95 3.92 3.29
N SER A 11 28.92 3.28 3.98
CA SER A 11 29.69 3.93 5.06
C SER A 11 30.48 5.15 4.57
N ARG A 12 31.12 5.06 3.39
CA ARG A 12 31.85 6.19 2.78
C ARG A 12 30.92 7.32 2.32
N ALA A 13 29.73 6.98 1.82
CA ALA A 13 28.73 7.98 1.44
C ALA A 13 28.22 8.75 2.66
N LEU A 14 27.92 8.04 3.76
CA LEU A 14 27.47 8.63 5.02
C LEU A 14 28.55 9.52 5.66
N SER A 15 29.82 9.10 5.66
CA SER A 15 30.90 9.91 6.23
C SER A 15 31.10 11.23 5.47
N ARG A 16 31.03 11.20 4.13
CA ARG A 16 31.08 12.42 3.31
C ARG A 16 29.90 13.34 3.57
N GLN A 17 28.69 12.77 3.67
CA GLN A 17 27.49 13.55 3.92
C GLN A 17 27.52 14.25 5.29
N ILE A 18 28.11 13.60 6.29
CA ILE A 18 28.40 14.20 7.60
C ILE A 18 29.44 15.32 7.44
N GLU A 19 30.56 15.09 6.77
CA GLU A 19 31.57 16.15 6.54
C GLU A 19 30.99 17.38 5.84
N THR A 20 30.23 17.21 4.76
CA THR A 20 29.54 18.29 4.05
C THR A 20 28.58 19.07 4.98
N LEU A 21 27.81 18.37 5.82
CA LEU A 21 26.87 19.03 6.75
C LEU A 21 27.57 19.82 7.87
N PHE A 22 28.79 19.43 8.26
CA PHE A 22 29.54 20.07 9.35
C PHE A 22 30.55 21.11 8.88
N TYR A 23 31.06 21.02 7.66
CA TYR A 23 32.14 21.88 7.15
C TYR A 23 31.74 22.82 6.00
N GLU A 24 30.63 22.59 5.28
CA GLU A 24 30.12 23.53 4.27
C GLU A 24 29.00 24.42 4.84
N GLU A 25 29.20 25.75 4.83
CA GLU A 25 28.23 26.74 5.33
C GLU A 25 26.97 26.88 4.45
N GLU A 26 26.99 26.33 3.23
CA GLU A 26 25.81 26.32 2.36
C GLU A 26 24.84 25.23 2.81
N LYS A 27 23.85 25.66 3.59
CA LYS A 27 22.68 24.87 4.00
C LYS A 27 22.16 24.03 2.81
N PRO A 28 22.36 22.71 2.79
CA PRO A 28 21.76 21.90 1.74
C PRO A 28 20.26 22.08 1.87
N ALA A 29 19.62 22.57 0.80
CA ALA A 29 18.22 22.93 0.78
C ALA A 29 17.39 21.84 1.48
N LEU A 30 16.99 22.12 2.72
CA LEU A 30 16.26 21.19 3.57
C LEU A 30 15.06 20.69 2.78
N LEU A 31 15.11 19.41 2.42
CA LEU A 31 13.99 18.56 1.97
C LEU A 31 12.77 19.36 1.57
N ALA A 32 12.84 20.10 0.46
CA ALA A 32 11.70 20.82 -0.05
C ALA A 32 10.64 19.75 -0.31
N ARG A 33 9.59 19.70 0.54
CA ARG A 33 8.45 18.81 0.40
C ARG A 33 7.94 19.02 -1.02
N ARG A 34 8.31 18.10 -1.92
CA ARG A 34 8.07 18.22 -3.36
C ARG A 34 6.56 18.42 -3.52
N GLY A 35 6.17 19.68 -3.72
CA GLY A 35 4.77 20.06 -3.85
C GLY A 35 4.16 19.20 -4.95
N SER A 36 2.92 18.74 -4.75
CA SER A 36 2.20 17.99 -5.76
C SER A 36 2.08 18.86 -7.01
N LYS A 37 3.00 18.68 -7.96
CA LYS A 37 2.93 19.33 -9.27
C LYS A 37 1.57 18.94 -9.84
N LYS A 38 0.68 19.93 -9.98
CA LYS A 38 -0.62 19.73 -10.64
C LYS A 38 -0.33 19.58 -12.12
N TYR A 39 -0.36 18.35 -12.59
CA TYR A 39 -0.23 18.06 -14.01
C TYR A 39 -1.49 18.52 -14.76
N GLY A 40 -1.32 19.11 -15.94
CA GLY A 40 -2.43 19.55 -16.78
C GLY A 40 -3.28 18.39 -17.31
N ILE A 41 -4.47 18.69 -17.82
CA ILE A 41 -5.43 17.70 -18.34
C ILE A 41 -4.81 16.78 -19.41
N GLY A 42 -3.97 17.33 -20.31
CA GLY A 42 -3.29 16.55 -21.34
C GLY A 42 -2.38 15.45 -20.78
N PHE A 43 -1.69 15.72 -19.67
CA PHE A 43 -0.86 14.72 -19.00
C PHE A 43 -1.71 13.60 -18.39
N ASN A 44 -2.88 13.94 -17.84
CA ASN A 44 -3.81 12.95 -17.29
C ASN A 44 -4.38 12.03 -18.37
N ILE A 45 -4.69 12.57 -19.56
CA ILE A 45 -5.16 11.77 -20.71
C ILE A 45 -4.06 10.82 -21.19
N PHE A 46 -2.84 11.32 -21.37
CA PHE A 46 -1.69 10.48 -21.74
C PHE A 46 -1.46 9.37 -20.71
N TYR A 47 -1.51 9.71 -19.42
CA TYR A 47 -1.36 8.75 -18.34
C TYR A 47 -2.47 7.70 -18.32
N ALA A 48 -3.72 8.10 -18.56
CA ALA A 48 -4.84 7.17 -18.68
C ALA A 48 -4.69 6.23 -19.88
N MET A 49 -4.25 6.75 -21.03
CA MET A 49 -3.97 5.95 -22.22
C MET A 49 -2.88 4.91 -21.96
N LEU A 50 -1.79 5.29 -21.29
CA LEU A 50 -0.73 4.38 -20.85
C LEU A 50 -1.29 3.29 -19.94
N PHE A 51 -2.14 3.67 -18.97
CA PHE A 51 -2.78 2.73 -18.06
C PHE A 51 -3.59 1.67 -18.81
N VAL A 52 -4.42 2.11 -19.75
CA VAL A 52 -5.23 1.23 -20.61
C VAL A 52 -4.34 0.36 -21.48
N ALA A 53 -3.27 0.91 -22.05
CA ALA A 53 -2.33 0.16 -22.88
C ALA A 53 -1.66 -0.97 -22.08
N VAL A 54 -1.16 -0.69 -20.87
CA VAL A 54 -0.51 -1.70 -20.01
C VAL A 54 -1.50 -2.76 -19.54
N PHE A 55 -2.65 -2.37 -19.00
CA PHE A 55 -3.67 -3.32 -18.55
C PHE A 55 -4.24 -4.15 -19.72
N GLY A 56 -4.45 -3.50 -20.87
CA GLY A 56 -4.93 -4.16 -22.09
C GLY A 56 -3.92 -5.17 -22.63
N LEU A 57 -2.64 -4.80 -22.72
CA LEU A 57 -1.58 -5.70 -23.20
C LEU A 57 -1.42 -6.92 -22.28
N VAL A 58 -1.33 -6.68 -20.97
CA VAL A 58 -1.22 -7.76 -19.98
C VAL A 58 -2.49 -8.62 -20.03
N GLY A 59 -3.68 -8.01 -20.01
CA GLY A 59 -4.94 -8.73 -20.03
C GLY A 59 -5.13 -9.57 -21.29
N TRP A 60 -4.81 -9.02 -22.46
CA TRP A 60 -4.83 -9.74 -23.72
C TRP A 60 -3.88 -10.94 -23.70
N GLY A 61 -2.64 -10.75 -23.21
CA GLY A 61 -1.67 -11.83 -23.06
C GLY A 61 -2.09 -12.94 -22.10
N LEU A 62 -2.81 -12.62 -21.01
CA LEU A 62 -3.34 -13.66 -20.12
C LEU A 62 -4.52 -14.40 -20.76
N VAL A 63 -5.41 -13.70 -21.45
CA VAL A 63 -6.58 -14.32 -22.12
C VAL A 63 -6.13 -15.26 -23.23
N THR A 64 -5.09 -14.94 -23.99
CA THR A 64 -4.54 -15.84 -25.03
C THR A 64 -3.98 -17.13 -24.46
N ILE A 65 -3.56 -17.14 -23.17
CA ILE A 65 -3.09 -18.33 -22.44
C ILE A 65 -4.27 -19.09 -21.78
N GLY A 66 -5.51 -18.63 -21.97
CA GLY A 66 -6.72 -19.31 -21.50
C GLY A 66 -7.25 -18.83 -20.15
N PHE A 67 -6.83 -17.66 -19.66
CA PHE A 67 -7.42 -17.08 -18.46
C PHE A 67 -8.89 -16.72 -18.68
N THR A 68 -9.77 -17.20 -17.80
CA THR A 68 -11.15 -16.73 -17.74
C THR A 68 -11.23 -15.37 -17.06
N TRP A 69 -12.34 -14.66 -17.25
CA TRP A 69 -12.59 -13.34 -16.65
C TRP A 69 -12.42 -13.32 -15.12
N LEU A 70 -12.81 -14.40 -14.44
CA LEU A 70 -12.64 -14.51 -12.98
C LEU A 70 -11.16 -14.58 -12.58
N HIS A 71 -10.39 -15.46 -13.22
CA HIS A 71 -8.95 -15.59 -12.95
C HIS A 71 -8.21 -14.30 -13.28
N LEU A 72 -8.61 -13.62 -14.35
CA LEU A 72 -8.04 -12.34 -14.75
C LEU A 72 -8.25 -11.28 -13.66
N SER A 73 -9.47 -11.16 -13.12
CA SER A 73 -9.78 -10.22 -12.04
C SER A 73 -8.96 -10.51 -10.78
N ILE A 74 -8.88 -11.79 -10.37
CA ILE A 74 -8.10 -12.21 -9.19
C ILE A 74 -6.62 -11.89 -9.40
N PHE A 75 -6.09 -12.19 -10.59
CA PHE A 75 -4.71 -11.90 -10.95
C PHE A 75 -4.42 -10.39 -10.87
N PHE A 76 -5.25 -9.54 -11.46
CA PHE A 76 -5.05 -8.08 -11.41
C PHE A 76 -5.04 -7.55 -9.98
N VAL A 77 -5.95 -8.03 -9.12
CA VAL A 77 -6.00 -7.65 -7.71
C VAL A 77 -4.73 -8.07 -6.97
N PHE A 78 -4.35 -9.35 -7.12
CA PHE A 78 -3.19 -9.90 -6.44
C PHE A 78 -1.90 -9.25 -6.91
N PHE A 79 -1.70 -9.15 -8.22
CA PHE A 79 -0.52 -8.58 -8.82
C PHE A 79 -0.39 -7.09 -8.52
N SER A 80 -1.49 -6.33 -8.48
CA SER A 80 -1.47 -4.92 -8.04
C SER A 80 -1.03 -4.80 -6.59
N THR A 81 -1.57 -5.63 -5.71
CA THR A 81 -1.21 -5.64 -4.29
C THR A 81 0.25 -6.04 -4.08
N ALA A 82 0.70 -7.12 -4.72
CA ALA A 82 2.09 -7.57 -4.68
C ALA A 82 3.05 -6.50 -5.24
N SER A 83 2.70 -5.88 -6.36
CA SER A 83 3.49 -4.79 -6.95
C SER A 83 3.61 -3.60 -5.99
N PHE A 84 2.51 -3.20 -5.35
CA PHE A 84 2.51 -2.12 -4.37
C PHE A 84 3.39 -2.45 -3.16
N LEU A 85 3.27 -3.66 -2.61
CA LEU A 85 4.08 -4.10 -1.48
C LEU A 85 5.57 -4.18 -1.84
N GLY A 86 5.88 -4.72 -3.03
CA GLY A 86 7.23 -4.74 -3.58
C GLY A 86 7.80 -3.33 -3.71
N PHE A 87 7.06 -2.41 -4.32
CA PHE A 87 7.46 -1.00 -4.45
C PHE A 87 7.65 -0.33 -3.09
N ARG A 88 6.77 -0.58 -2.12
CA ARG A 88 6.88 -0.06 -0.76
C ARG A 88 8.15 -0.56 -0.07
N LEU A 89 8.43 -1.87 -0.17
CA LEU A 89 9.61 -2.50 0.43
C LEU A 89 10.90 -2.02 -0.24
N SER A 90 10.95 -1.99 -1.57
CA SER A 90 12.10 -1.47 -2.32
C SER A 90 12.40 -0.02 -2.01
N ARG A 91 11.37 0.81 -1.75
CA ARG A 91 11.58 2.20 -1.33
C ARG A 91 12.19 2.27 0.07
N THR A 92 11.71 1.46 1.02
CA THR A 92 12.31 1.38 2.36
C THR A 92 13.77 0.90 2.29
N ILE A 93 14.10 -0.03 1.39
CA ILE A 93 15.47 -0.49 1.19
C ILE A 93 16.35 0.60 0.54
N ARG A 94 15.85 1.31 -0.49
CA ARG A 94 16.59 2.42 -1.11
C ARG A 94 16.79 3.62 -0.19
N GLU A 95 15.89 3.85 0.76
CA GLU A 95 16.11 4.85 1.82
C GLU A 95 17.24 4.46 2.79
N LEU A 96 17.59 3.17 2.86
CA LEU A 96 18.72 2.65 3.66
C LEU A 96 20.03 2.57 2.84
N GLU A 97 19.95 2.66 1.53
CA GLU A 97 21.10 2.58 0.61
C GLU A 97 21.47 4.00 0.15
N ALA A 98 22.53 4.59 0.72
CA ALA A 98 22.99 5.95 0.39
C ALA A 98 23.73 6.03 -0.96
N VAL A 99 23.82 4.92 -1.71
CA VAL A 99 24.40 4.85 -3.04
C VAL A 99 23.27 4.60 -4.02
N ASP A 100 23.02 5.55 -4.93
CA ASP A 100 22.07 5.38 -6.02
C ASP A 100 22.54 4.21 -6.91
N SER A 101 21.79 3.11 -6.90
CA SER A 101 21.98 2.02 -7.84
C SER A 101 21.73 2.53 -9.26
N GLU A 102 22.70 2.33 -10.16
CA GLU A 102 22.63 2.80 -11.55
C GLU A 102 21.32 2.32 -12.21
N GLN A 103 20.48 3.26 -12.64
CA GLN A 103 19.25 2.96 -13.36
C GLN A 103 19.60 2.38 -14.74
N SER A 104 19.70 1.07 -14.84
CA SER A 104 19.74 0.37 -16.14
C SER A 104 18.45 0.61 -16.91
N GLY A 105 18.50 0.72 -18.25
CA GLY A 105 17.32 0.91 -19.10
C GLY A 105 16.26 -0.19 -18.92
N VAL A 106 16.66 -1.39 -18.51
CA VAL A 106 15.76 -2.49 -18.14
C VAL A 106 14.95 -2.15 -16.88
N SER A 107 15.55 -1.46 -15.90
CA SER A 107 14.84 -1.00 -14.70
C SER A 107 13.76 0.01 -15.06
N LEU A 108 14.03 0.91 -16.03
CA LEU A 108 13.06 1.93 -16.45
C LEU A 108 11.84 1.30 -17.14
N MET A 109 12.04 0.35 -18.06
CA MET A 109 10.93 -0.38 -18.68
C MET A 109 10.12 -1.18 -17.66
N ARG A 110 10.81 -1.85 -16.74
CA ARG A 110 10.18 -2.61 -15.67
C ARG A 110 9.33 -1.72 -14.77
N ASP A 111 9.87 -0.59 -14.32
CA ASP A 111 9.18 0.36 -13.46
C ASP A 111 7.98 0.98 -14.18
N PHE A 112 8.09 1.23 -15.48
CA PHE A 112 6.99 1.69 -16.33
C PHE A 112 5.84 0.67 -16.40
N LEU A 113 6.15 -0.61 -16.58
CA LEU A 113 5.14 -1.68 -16.65
C LEU A 113 4.44 -1.91 -15.30
N TYR A 114 5.18 -1.88 -14.20
CA TYR A 114 4.62 -2.09 -12.86
C TYR A 114 3.89 -0.85 -12.31
N MET A 115 4.24 0.36 -12.75
CA MET A 115 3.67 1.60 -12.22
C MET A 115 2.14 1.61 -12.16
N PRO A 116 1.41 1.26 -13.24
CA PRO A 116 -0.04 1.17 -13.21
C PRO A 116 -0.57 0.25 -12.10
N PHE A 117 0.01 -0.94 -11.95
CA PHE A 117 -0.36 -1.92 -10.92
C PHE A 117 -0.01 -1.44 -9.51
N VAL A 118 1.13 -0.78 -9.33
CA VAL A 118 1.52 -0.17 -8.05
C VAL A 118 0.50 0.90 -7.63
N VAL A 119 0.01 1.71 -8.57
CA VAL A 119 -0.99 2.75 -8.30
C VAL A 119 -2.33 2.15 -7.91
N VAL A 120 -2.80 1.13 -8.64
CA VAL A 120 -4.02 0.40 -8.25
C VAL A 120 -3.86 -0.25 -6.87
N GLY A 121 -2.74 -0.95 -6.66
CA GLY A 121 -2.46 -1.63 -5.40
C GLY A 121 -2.34 -0.68 -4.22
N ARG A 122 -1.75 0.50 -4.42
CA ARG A 122 -1.74 1.58 -3.42
C ARG A 122 -3.15 2.07 -3.12
N TRP A 123 -3.94 2.36 -4.15
CA TRP A 123 -5.33 2.81 -3.96
C TRP A 123 -6.15 1.77 -3.19
N MET A 124 -5.97 0.48 -3.53
CA MET A 124 -6.58 -0.62 -2.79
C MET A 124 -6.08 -0.65 -1.34
N SER A 125 -4.78 -0.63 -1.11
CA SER A 125 -4.20 -0.65 0.25
C SER A 125 -4.62 0.56 1.09
N ASP A 126 -4.73 1.75 0.52
CA ASP A 126 -5.13 2.98 1.21
C ASP A 126 -6.65 2.99 1.49
N LYS A 127 -7.45 2.31 0.67
CA LYS A 127 -8.87 2.09 0.92
C LYS A 127 -9.08 1.01 2.00
N TYR A 128 -8.33 -0.09 1.92
CA TYR A 128 -8.32 -1.19 2.89
C TYR A 128 -7.70 -0.82 4.24
N SER A 129 -6.79 0.15 4.33
CA SER A 129 -6.28 0.62 5.63
C SER A 129 -7.28 1.51 6.35
N ARG A 130 -8.14 2.22 5.62
CA ARG A 130 -9.19 3.08 6.18
C ARG A 130 -10.44 2.33 6.60
N ILE A 131 -10.75 1.22 5.93
CA ILE A 131 -11.77 0.29 6.37
C ILE A 131 -11.00 -0.81 7.08
N ASN A 132 -10.89 -0.77 8.41
CA ASN A 132 -10.31 -1.88 9.16
C ASN A 132 -11.24 -3.10 9.02
N ILE A 133 -11.28 -3.74 7.85
CA ILE A 133 -12.24 -4.79 7.49
C ILE A 133 -12.11 -5.93 8.48
N VAL A 134 -10.90 -6.21 8.95
CA VAL A 134 -10.66 -7.18 10.03
C VAL A 134 -11.39 -6.76 11.31
N ALA A 135 -11.25 -5.53 11.78
CA ALA A 135 -12.00 -5.07 12.96
C ALA A 135 -13.51 -4.96 12.70
N VAL A 136 -13.97 -4.51 11.53
CA VAL A 136 -15.40 -4.44 11.22
C VAL A 136 -16.03 -5.84 11.19
N VAL A 137 -15.34 -6.82 10.62
CA VAL A 137 -15.77 -8.22 10.62
C VAL A 137 -15.70 -8.80 12.04
N LEU A 138 -14.65 -8.51 12.79
CA LEU A 138 -14.48 -8.97 14.17
C LEU A 138 -15.55 -8.37 15.11
N ASP A 139 -15.83 -7.07 14.99
CA ASP A 139 -16.92 -6.40 15.69
C ASP A 139 -18.26 -6.99 15.28
N MET A 140 -18.51 -7.24 14.00
CA MET A 140 -19.75 -7.87 13.55
C MET A 140 -19.93 -9.28 14.12
N ILE A 141 -18.85 -10.08 14.16
CA ILE A 141 -18.85 -11.47 14.67
C ILE A 141 -18.94 -11.51 16.20
N ILE A 142 -18.32 -10.57 16.91
CA ILE A 142 -18.25 -10.59 18.38
C ILE A 142 -19.33 -9.70 19.01
N GLU A 143 -19.46 -8.46 18.57
CA GLU A 143 -20.30 -7.42 19.18
C GLU A 143 -21.80 -7.66 18.97
N LEU A 144 -22.23 -8.02 17.75
CA LEU A 144 -23.66 -8.23 17.45
C LEU A 144 -24.27 -9.43 18.20
N PRO A 145 -23.62 -10.61 18.26
CA PRO A 145 -24.14 -11.74 19.02
C PRO A 145 -24.18 -11.43 20.52
N LEU A 146 -23.12 -10.81 21.05
CA LEU A 146 -23.06 -10.43 22.46
C LEU A 146 -24.20 -9.49 22.84
N LYS A 147 -24.46 -8.44 22.05
CA LYS A 147 -25.61 -7.52 22.24
C LYS A 147 -26.96 -8.22 22.19
N THR A 148 -27.07 -9.27 21.38
CA THR A 148 -28.30 -10.05 21.24
C THR A 148 -28.54 -10.92 22.48
N VAL A 149 -27.52 -11.63 22.95
CA VAL A 149 -27.58 -12.40 24.21
C VAL A 149 -27.91 -11.49 25.39
N LEU A 150 -27.26 -10.34 25.51
CA LEU A 150 -27.51 -9.38 26.59
C LEU A 150 -28.95 -8.82 26.56
N ARG A 151 -29.55 -8.65 25.38
CA ARG A 151 -30.96 -8.29 25.24
C ARG A 151 -31.89 -9.42 25.73
N LEU A 152 -31.61 -10.67 25.35
CA LEU A 152 -32.36 -11.84 25.80
C LEU A 152 -32.32 -11.99 27.33
N VAL A 153 -31.13 -11.85 27.94
CA VAL A 153 -30.98 -11.93 29.40
C VAL A 153 -31.78 -10.82 30.11
N ARG A 154 -31.77 -9.59 29.59
CA ARG A 154 -32.58 -8.50 30.16
C ARG A 154 -34.08 -8.75 30.04
N GLN A 155 -34.54 -9.25 28.90
CA GLN A 155 -35.95 -9.61 28.72
C GLN A 155 -36.37 -10.74 29.65
N TRP A 156 -35.49 -11.73 29.85
CA TRP A 156 -35.75 -12.83 30.77
C TRP A 156 -35.80 -12.36 32.24
N ALA A 157 -34.87 -11.49 32.65
CA ALA A 157 -34.88 -10.90 33.98
C ALA A 157 -36.16 -10.08 34.24
N ALA A 158 -36.59 -9.28 33.26
CA ALA A 158 -37.84 -8.52 33.33
C ALA A 158 -39.07 -9.44 33.43
N PHE A 159 -39.10 -10.54 32.67
CA PHE A 159 -40.17 -11.53 32.76
C PHE A 159 -40.28 -12.15 34.16
N ILE A 160 -39.15 -12.50 34.79
CA ILE A 160 -39.14 -13.05 36.15
C ILE A 160 -39.61 -12.00 37.17
N SER A 161 -39.19 -10.74 37.06
CA SER A 161 -39.67 -9.70 37.98
C SER A 161 -41.19 -9.53 37.90
N THR A 162 -41.76 -9.47 36.69
CA THR A 162 -43.21 -9.34 36.52
C THR A 162 -43.95 -10.54 37.11
N LYS A 163 -43.44 -11.76 36.94
CA LYS A 163 -44.06 -12.97 37.50
C LYS A 163 -43.98 -13.03 39.02
N LYS A 164 -42.98 -12.39 39.63
CA LYS A 164 -42.82 -12.32 41.08
C LYS A 164 -43.80 -11.33 41.72
N ASP A 165 -44.16 -10.26 41.00
CA ASP A 165 -45.12 -9.26 41.47
C ASP A 165 -46.59 -9.72 41.33
N GLU A 166 -46.85 -10.75 40.50
CA GLU A 166 -48.18 -11.37 40.31
C GLU A 166 -48.52 -12.45 41.35
N LEU A 167 -47.57 -12.85 42.21
CA LEU A 167 -47.72 -13.87 43.28
C LEU A 167 -47.80 -13.22 44.66
#